data_AF-A0A8J7XI02-F1
#
_entry.id   AF-A0A8J7XI02-F1
#
_cell.length_a   1.000
_cell.length_b   1.000
_cell.length_c   1.000
_cell.angle_alpha   90.00
_cell.angle_beta   90.00
_cell.angle_gamma   90.00
#
_symmetry.space_group_name_H-M   'P 1'
#
loop_
_entity.id
_entity.type
_entity.pdbx_description
1 polymer ?
#
loop_
_entity_poly.entity_id
_entity_poly.type
_entity_poly.pdbx_seq_one_letter_code
_entity_poly.pdbx_strand_id
1 'polypeptide(L)'
;MYAPRHIGHLSGVYLPADIYTRYNRLRGRKVLFVCGTDENAATTIIEARRRSVTPQDLSDEGYAFQKDVFERLGVSFDIYSRTSREIHHKTVWDFYGKLDREGLIYRSEVVQPYCEECGQPLPDRFVKGRCPRCDAEDQYGESCEACAH
;
A
#
# COMPACT_ATOMS: atom_id res chain seq x y z
N MET A 1 0.73 3.80 4.77
CA MET A 1 2.16 3.55 4.47
C MET A 1 2.98 4.40 5.41
N TYR A 2 4.04 3.86 5.99
CA TYR A 2 4.81 4.51 7.07
C TYR A 2 6.00 5.33 6.56
N ALA A 3 6.44 5.10 5.31
CA ALA A 3 7.58 5.80 4.74
C ALA A 3 7.21 7.25 4.34
N PRO A 4 8.07 8.24 4.63
CA PRO A 4 7.90 9.60 4.16
C PRO A 4 7.81 9.69 2.63
N ARG A 5 6.91 10.54 2.13
CA ARG A 5 6.80 10.81 0.70
C ARG A 5 7.84 11.84 0.29
N HIS A 6 8.71 11.48 -0.65
CA HIS A 6 9.63 12.43 -1.29
C HIS A 6 8.94 13.26 -2.39
N ILE A 7 9.63 14.29 -2.87
CA ILE A 7 9.09 15.25 -3.86
C ILE A 7 8.55 14.59 -5.13
N GLY A 8 9.16 13.51 -5.62
CA GLY A 8 8.63 12.75 -6.75
C GLY A 8 7.21 12.20 -6.55
N HIS A 9 6.84 11.78 -5.33
CA HIS A 9 5.46 11.39 -5.03
C HIS A 9 4.53 12.60 -5.06
N LEU A 10 4.98 13.71 -4.48
CA LEU A 10 4.22 14.97 -4.47
C LEU A 10 3.93 15.47 -5.89
N SER A 11 4.97 15.56 -6.73
CA SER A 11 4.85 16.05 -8.10
C SER A 11 4.12 15.09 -9.02
N GLY A 12 4.23 13.78 -8.79
CA GLY A 12 3.65 12.76 -9.67
C GLY A 12 2.15 12.59 -9.49
N VAL A 13 1.66 12.57 -8.24
CA VAL A 13 0.29 12.13 -7.96
C VAL A 13 -0.53 13.21 -7.24
N TYR A 14 0.03 13.85 -6.23
CA TYR A 14 -0.74 14.69 -5.32
C TYR A 14 -0.92 16.12 -5.83
N LEU A 15 0.15 16.77 -6.27
CA LEU A 15 0.12 18.16 -6.71
C LEU A 15 -0.71 18.35 -8.00
N PRO A 16 -0.57 17.51 -9.05
CA PRO A 16 -1.42 17.65 -10.24
C PRO A 16 -2.91 17.44 -9.93
N ALA A 17 -3.22 16.47 -9.07
CA ALA A 17 -4.59 16.19 -8.65
C ALA A 17 -5.19 17.36 -7.84
N ASP A 18 -4.40 17.98 -6.96
CA ASP A 18 -4.81 19.15 -6.19
C ASP A 18 -5.07 20.37 -7.08
N ILE A 19 -4.14 20.67 -8.00
CA ILE A 19 -4.28 21.77 -8.98
C ILE A 19 -5.56 21.58 -9.80
N TYR A 20 -5.78 20.38 -10.32
CA TYR A 20 -6.96 20.07 -11.12
C TYR A 20 -8.25 20.18 -10.30
N THR A 21 -8.24 19.71 -9.06
CA THR A 21 -9.38 19.83 -8.14
C THR A 21 -9.72 21.30 -7.91
N ARG A 22 -8.73 22.13 -7.57
CA ARG A 22 -8.91 23.57 -7.35
C ARG A 22 -9.45 24.27 -8.59
N TYR A 23 -8.91 23.94 -9.78
CA TYR A 23 -9.44 24.43 -11.04
C TYR A 23 -10.93 24.08 -11.21
N ASN A 24 -11.33 22.82 -10.97
CA ASN A 24 -12.73 22.42 -11.09
C ASN A 24 -13.64 23.16 -10.09
N ARG A 25 -13.19 23.35 -8.84
CA ARG A 25 -13.92 24.16 -7.84
C ARG A 25 -14.09 25.60 -8.33
N LEU A 26 -13.03 26.24 -8.84
CA LEU A 26 -13.08 27.60 -9.41
C LEU A 26 -14.01 27.71 -10.63
N ARG A 27 -14.19 26.63 -11.39
CA ARG A 27 -15.13 26.56 -12.52
C ARG A 27 -16.58 26.28 -12.08
N GLY A 28 -16.86 26.27 -10.78
CA GLY A 28 -18.19 26.00 -10.22
C GLY A 28 -18.63 24.54 -10.35
N ARG A 29 -17.70 23.61 -10.63
CA ARG A 29 -18.01 22.18 -10.72
C ARG A 29 -18.02 21.55 -9.33
N LYS A 30 -18.93 20.59 -9.14
CA LYS A 30 -18.96 19.74 -7.94
C LYS A 30 -17.86 18.68 -8.08
N VAL A 31 -16.88 18.71 -7.18
CA VAL A 31 -15.75 17.78 -7.16
C VAL A 31 -15.48 17.36 -5.72
N LEU A 32 -15.15 16.08 -5.54
CA LEU A 32 -14.64 15.52 -4.29
C LEU A 32 -13.22 15.00 -4.55
N PHE A 33 -12.27 15.46 -3.74
CA PHE A 33 -10.88 15.04 -3.79
C PHE A 33 -10.56 14.17 -2.58
N VAL A 34 -10.50 12.86 -2.81
CA VAL A 34 -10.35 11.84 -1.77
C VAL A 34 -9.01 11.16 -1.92
N CYS A 35 -8.31 10.95 -0.81
CA CYS A 35 -7.07 10.18 -0.76
C CYS A 35 -6.95 9.46 0.59
N GLY A 36 -5.85 8.76 0.81
CA GLY A 36 -5.57 8.11 2.07
C GLY A 36 -4.28 7.28 2.06
N THR A 37 -4.01 6.67 3.20
CA THR A 37 -2.89 5.74 3.37
C THR A 37 -3.29 4.31 3.05
N ASP A 38 -2.46 3.65 2.25
CA ASP A 38 -2.49 2.19 2.06
C ASP A 38 -1.60 1.50 3.10
N GLU A 39 -2.17 0.58 3.86
CA GLU A 39 -1.61 0.09 5.12
C GLU A 39 -1.46 -1.45 5.17
N ASN A 40 -2.09 -2.19 4.25
CA ASN A 40 -2.24 -3.64 4.36
C ASN A 40 -1.12 -4.45 3.65
N ALA A 41 -0.04 -3.79 3.23
CA ALA A 41 1.05 -4.42 2.50
C ALA A 41 1.94 -5.31 3.39
N ALA A 42 2.54 -6.35 2.79
CA ALA A 42 3.54 -7.20 3.44
C ALA A 42 4.72 -6.40 4.01
N THR A 43 5.11 -5.30 3.35
CA THR A 43 6.16 -4.39 3.82
C THR A 43 5.82 -3.73 5.16
N THR A 44 4.54 -3.43 5.43
CA THR A 44 4.08 -2.96 6.75
C THR A 44 4.37 -4.00 7.82
N ILE A 45 4.08 -5.28 7.55
CA ILE A 45 4.30 -6.38 8.50
C ILE A 45 5.80 -6.58 8.76
N ILE A 46 6.61 -6.58 7.69
CA ILE A 46 8.07 -6.74 7.79
C ILE A 46 8.68 -5.60 8.60
N GLU A 47 8.29 -4.36 8.33
CA GLU A 47 8.81 -3.20 9.07
C GLU A 47 8.33 -3.19 10.52
N ALA A 48 7.07 -3.53 10.78
CA ALA A 48 6.54 -3.64 12.13
C ALA A 48 7.33 -4.67 12.95
N ARG A 49 7.62 -5.85 12.37
CA ARG A 49 8.50 -6.87 12.98
C ARG A 49 9.91 -6.32 13.22
N ARG A 50 10.50 -5.63 12.24
CA ARG A 50 11.85 -5.04 12.34
C ARG A 50 11.94 -4.00 13.47
N ARG A 51 10.89 -3.23 13.67
CA ARG A 51 10.78 -2.19 14.71
C ARG A 51 10.24 -2.71 16.04
N SER A 52 9.88 -3.99 16.14
CA SER A 52 9.23 -4.59 17.32
C SER A 52 7.96 -3.85 17.76
N VAL A 53 7.14 -3.42 16.79
CA VAL A 53 5.83 -2.77 17.00
C VAL A 53 4.72 -3.54 16.29
N THR A 54 3.45 -3.21 16.54
CA THR A 54 2.36 -3.82 15.76
C THR A 54 2.23 -3.14 14.39
N PRO A 55 1.68 -3.83 13.37
CA PRO A 55 1.34 -3.20 12.09
C PRO A 55 0.38 -2.02 12.24
N GLN A 56 -0.48 -2.05 13.27
CA GLN A 56 -1.41 -0.98 13.59
C GLN A 56 -0.67 0.26 14.09
N ASP A 57 0.26 0.11 15.04
CA ASP A 57 1.08 1.23 15.56
C ASP A 57 1.84 1.93 14.43
N LEU A 58 2.48 1.13 13.56
CA LEU A 58 3.23 1.64 12.41
C LEU A 58 2.32 2.38 11.41
N SER A 59 1.10 1.88 11.22
CA SER A 59 0.11 2.51 10.34
C SER A 59 -0.46 3.79 10.93
N ASP A 60 -0.70 3.82 12.24
CA ASP A 60 -1.17 4.99 12.98
C ASP A 60 -0.16 6.13 12.93
N GLU A 61 1.12 5.82 13.18
CA GLU A 61 2.24 6.75 13.03
C GLU A 61 2.31 7.30 11.60
N GLY A 62 2.30 6.42 10.60
CA GLY A 62 2.38 6.78 9.20
C GLY A 62 1.21 7.63 8.70
N TYR A 63 -0.01 7.33 9.15
CA TYR A 63 -1.21 8.10 8.82
C TYR A 63 -1.13 9.51 9.40
N ALA A 64 -0.79 9.65 10.68
CA ALA A 64 -0.68 10.94 11.35
C ALA A 64 0.39 11.81 10.68
N PHE A 65 1.58 11.24 10.42
CA PHE A 65 2.68 11.94 9.78
C PHE A 65 2.33 12.41 8.37
N GLN A 66 1.80 11.53 7.51
CA GLN A 66 1.46 11.93 6.14
C GLN A 66 0.34 12.96 6.09
N LYS A 67 -0.66 12.84 6.98
CA LYS A 67 -1.73 13.82 7.09
C LYS A 67 -1.17 15.21 7.42
N ASP A 68 -0.31 15.33 8.43
CA ASP A 68 0.37 16.60 8.79
C ASP A 68 1.15 17.18 7.61
N VAL A 69 1.93 16.34 6.92
CA VAL A 69 2.72 16.78 5.75
C VAL A 69 1.81 17.35 4.65
N PHE A 70 0.73 16.66 4.29
CA PHE A 70 -0.18 17.14 3.25
C PHE A 70 -0.94 18.41 3.66
N GLU A 71 -1.35 18.52 4.92
CA GLU A 71 -1.97 19.72 5.47
C GLU A 71 -1.02 20.93 5.39
N ARG A 72 0.25 20.74 5.79
CA ARG A 72 1.28 21.79 5.75
C ARG A 72 1.69 22.18 4.33
N LEU A 73 1.63 21.24 3.38
CA LEU A 73 1.82 21.52 1.96
C LEU A 73 0.59 22.17 1.29
N GLY A 74 -0.53 22.29 2.02
CA GLY A 74 -1.76 22.90 1.52
C GLY A 74 -2.51 22.03 0.50
N VAL A 75 -2.32 20.70 0.51
CA VAL A 75 -3.10 19.81 -0.36
C VAL A 75 -4.55 19.75 0.13
N SER A 76 -5.49 20.01 -0.77
CA SER A 76 -6.89 20.30 -0.43
C SER A 76 -7.83 19.09 -0.55
N PHE A 77 -7.44 17.98 0.08
CA PHE A 77 -8.30 16.81 0.19
C PHE A 77 -9.60 17.16 0.92
N ASP A 78 -10.74 16.73 0.37
CA ASP A 78 -12.02 16.75 1.09
C ASP A 78 -12.08 15.60 2.10
N ILE A 79 -11.47 14.47 1.76
CA ILE A 79 -11.36 13.30 2.64
C ILE A 79 -9.96 12.72 2.53
N TYR A 80 -9.24 12.68 3.64
CA TYR A 80 -8.02 11.88 3.80
C TYR A 80 -8.32 10.72 4.75
N SER A 81 -8.34 9.49 4.22
CA SER A 81 -8.73 8.27 4.92
C SER A 81 -7.57 7.28 5.02
N ARG A 82 -7.86 6.03 5.39
CA ARG A 82 -6.89 4.94 5.49
C ARG A 82 -7.55 3.58 5.29
N THR A 83 -6.78 2.61 4.78
CA THR A 83 -7.30 1.28 4.46
C THR A 83 -7.47 0.35 5.67
N SER A 84 -6.93 0.69 6.85
CA SER A 84 -7.16 -0.09 8.07
C SER A 84 -8.51 0.17 8.75
N ARG A 85 -9.32 1.10 8.22
CA ARG A 85 -10.64 1.40 8.78
C ARG A 85 -11.61 0.25 8.51
N GLU A 86 -12.48 -0.03 9.48
CA GLU A 86 -13.50 -1.07 9.38
C GLU A 86 -14.38 -0.96 8.13
N ILE A 87 -14.76 0.26 7.73
CA ILE A 87 -15.56 0.49 6.51
C ILE A 87 -14.84 -0.01 5.25
N HIS A 88 -13.52 0.10 5.18
CA HIS A 88 -12.74 -0.42 4.06
C HIS A 88 -12.79 -1.95 4.06
N HIS A 89 -12.57 -2.59 5.22
CA HIS A 89 -12.67 -4.04 5.34
C HIS A 89 -14.05 -4.56 4.92
N LYS A 90 -15.12 -3.93 5.41
CA LYS A 90 -16.49 -4.28 5.03
C LYS A 90 -16.71 -4.14 3.52
N THR A 91 -16.28 -3.02 2.93
CA THR A 91 -16.44 -2.76 1.49
C THR A 91 -15.69 -3.80 0.65
N VAL A 92 -14.47 -4.17 1.05
CA VAL A 92 -13.66 -5.19 0.36
C VAL A 92 -14.32 -6.57 0.47
N TRP A 93 -14.83 -6.95 1.65
CA TRP A 93 -15.52 -8.23 1.84
C TRP A 93 -16.83 -8.30 1.07
N ASP A 94 -17.61 -7.23 1.03
CA ASP A 94 -18.84 -7.16 0.24
C ASP A 94 -18.54 -7.29 -1.26
N PHE A 95 -17.47 -6.63 -1.74
CA PHE A 95 -17.01 -6.72 -3.13
C PHE A 95 -16.51 -8.13 -3.47
N TYR A 96 -15.63 -8.71 -2.66
CA TYR A 96 -15.16 -10.09 -2.81
C TYR A 96 -16.34 -11.07 -2.84
N GLY A 97 -17.26 -10.97 -1.88
CA GLY A 97 -18.41 -11.86 -1.79
C GLY A 97 -19.33 -11.76 -3.00
N LYS A 98 -19.42 -10.58 -3.64
CA LYS A 98 -20.13 -10.44 -4.92
C LYS A 98 -19.43 -11.22 -6.04
N LEU A 99 -18.12 -11.06 -6.19
CA LEU A 99 -17.35 -11.77 -7.23
C LEU A 99 -17.40 -13.29 -7.05
N ASP A 100 -17.31 -13.78 -5.80
CA ASP A 100 -17.41 -15.20 -5.48
C ASP A 100 -18.79 -15.77 -5.85
N ARG A 101 -19.88 -15.07 -5.50
CA ARG A 101 -21.25 -15.48 -5.86
C ARG A 101 -21.52 -15.48 -7.37
N GLU A 102 -20.89 -14.58 -8.11
CA GLU A 102 -20.99 -14.52 -9.57
C GLU A 102 -20.10 -15.57 -10.28
N GLY A 103 -19.36 -16.39 -9.52
CA GLY A 103 -18.46 -17.41 -10.09
C GLY A 103 -17.25 -16.80 -10.80
N LEU A 104 -16.90 -15.55 -10.50
CA LEU A 104 -15.77 -14.83 -11.08
C LEU A 104 -14.44 -15.10 -10.36
N ILE A 105 -14.49 -15.88 -9.27
CA ILE A 105 -13.33 -16.32 -8.50
C ILE A 105 -13.17 -17.83 -8.69
N TYR A 106 -11.98 -18.24 -9.10
CA TYR A 106 -11.61 -19.65 -9.14
C TYR A 106 -10.63 -19.95 -8.01
N ARG A 107 -10.61 -21.21 -7.58
CA ARG A 107 -9.65 -21.72 -6.60
C ARG A 107 -8.63 -22.58 -7.33
N SER A 108 -7.36 -22.41 -6.97
CA SER A 108 -6.26 -23.22 -7.48
C SER A 108 -5.31 -23.51 -6.33
N GLU A 109 -4.71 -24.69 -6.38
CA GLU A 109 -3.55 -25.00 -5.56
C GLU A 109 -2.32 -24.35 -6.20
N VAL A 110 -1.43 -23.82 -5.36
CA VAL A 110 -0.17 -23.20 -5.77
C VAL A 110 0.92 -23.65 -4.82
N VAL A 111 2.13 -23.83 -5.37
CA VAL A 111 3.31 -24.11 -4.55
C VAL A 111 3.81 -22.79 -3.97
N GLN A 112 4.01 -22.75 -2.66
CA GLN A 112 4.57 -21.61 -1.97
C GLN A 112 5.71 -22.04 -1.05
N PRO A 113 6.77 -21.23 -0.90
CA PRO A 113 7.80 -21.49 0.09
C PRO A 113 7.23 -21.43 1.52
N TYR A 114 7.75 -22.27 2.41
CA TYR A 114 7.30 -22.37 3.80
C TYR A 114 8.51 -22.38 4.75
N CYS A 115 8.47 -21.59 5.82
CA CYS A 115 9.47 -21.61 6.87
C CYS A 115 9.01 -22.55 7.98
N GLU A 116 9.67 -23.71 8.14
CA GLU A 116 9.34 -24.68 9.20
C GLU A 116 9.55 -24.11 10.60
N GLU A 117 10.66 -23.40 10.82
CA GLU A 117 10.97 -22.77 12.11
C GLU A 117 9.98 -21.66 12.48
N CYS A 118 9.48 -20.93 11.48
CA CYS A 118 8.56 -19.81 11.66
C CYS A 118 7.09 -20.25 11.67
N GLY A 119 6.80 -21.50 11.27
CA GLY A 119 5.45 -22.05 11.14
C GLY A 119 4.52 -21.28 10.20
N GLN A 120 5.03 -20.71 9.10
CA GLN A 120 4.20 -19.90 8.19
C GLN A 120 4.67 -19.95 6.72
N PRO A 121 3.76 -19.77 5.74
CA PRO A 121 4.14 -19.56 4.35
C PRO A 121 4.93 -18.26 4.20
N LEU A 122 5.79 -18.21 3.18
CA LEU A 122 6.65 -17.06 2.88
C LEU A 122 6.21 -16.41 1.56
N PRO A 123 5.37 -15.36 1.61
CA PRO A 123 5.12 -14.51 0.45
C PRO A 123 6.42 -13.91 -0.09
N ASP A 124 6.44 -13.49 -1.35
CA ASP A 124 7.65 -13.08 -2.09
C ASP A 124 8.56 -12.09 -1.34
N ARG A 125 7.97 -11.14 -0.59
CA ARG A 125 8.69 -10.15 0.21
C ARG A 125 9.36 -10.70 1.47
N PHE A 126 9.08 -11.94 1.86
CA PHE A 126 9.68 -12.64 3.00
C PHE A 126 10.84 -13.56 2.58
N VAL A 127 11.05 -13.75 1.27
CA VAL A 127 12.13 -14.59 0.74
C VAL A 127 13.21 -13.70 0.16
N LYS A 128 14.47 -13.99 0.49
CA LYS A 128 15.64 -13.41 -0.17
C LYS A 128 16.56 -14.51 -0.68
N GLY A 129 17.21 -14.25 -1.81
CA GLY A 129 18.15 -15.18 -2.41
C GLY A 129 18.97 -14.56 -3.54
N ARG A 130 19.57 -15.43 -4.35
CA ARG A 130 20.35 -15.04 -5.53
C ARG A 130 19.44 -14.95 -6.75
N CYS A 131 19.57 -13.89 -7.54
CA CYS A 131 18.84 -13.72 -8.78
C CYS A 131 19.23 -14.80 -9.80
N PRO A 132 18.28 -15.54 -10.37
CA PRO A 132 18.58 -16.60 -11.33
C PRO A 132 19.07 -16.08 -12.69
N ARG A 133 19.01 -14.76 -12.93
CA ARG A 133 19.38 -14.14 -14.21
C ARG A 133 20.74 -13.44 -14.18
N CYS A 134 21.06 -12.72 -13.11
CA CYS A 134 22.27 -11.89 -13.03
C CYS A 134 23.17 -12.21 -11.83
N ASP A 135 22.85 -13.26 -11.06
CA ASP A 135 23.59 -13.70 -9.87
C ASP A 135 23.72 -12.67 -8.74
N ALA A 136 23.00 -11.55 -8.80
CA ALA A 136 22.94 -10.60 -7.69
C ALA A 136 22.39 -11.29 -6.43
N GLU A 137 23.06 -11.11 -5.29
CA GLU A 137 22.66 -11.65 -3.98
C GLU A 137 21.64 -10.74 -3.28
N ASP A 138 21.01 -11.23 -2.22
CA ASP A 138 20.04 -10.49 -1.38
C ASP A 138 18.81 -9.91 -2.10
N GLN A 139 18.35 -10.59 -3.15
CA GLN A 139 17.20 -10.19 -3.96
C GLN A 139 15.91 -10.80 -3.43
N TYR A 140 14.81 -10.04 -3.46
CA TYR A 140 13.48 -10.52 -3.06
C TYR A 140 12.89 -11.49 -4.09
N GLY A 141 11.92 -12.31 -3.67
CA GLY A 141 11.27 -13.30 -4.54
C GLY A 141 10.39 -12.71 -5.66
N GLU A 142 10.03 -11.43 -5.59
CA GLU A 142 9.13 -10.78 -6.56
C GLU A 142 9.84 -10.21 -7.79
N SER A 143 11.04 -9.65 -7.61
CA SER A 143 11.82 -9.02 -8.66
C SER A 143 13.26 -8.76 -8.20
N CYS A 144 14.19 -8.72 -9.15
CA CYS A 144 15.58 -8.38 -8.91
C CYS A 144 15.84 -6.89 -9.14
N GLU A 145 16.29 -6.18 -8.10
CA GLU A 145 16.61 -4.74 -8.15
C GLU A 145 17.82 -4.43 -9.04
N ALA A 146 18.71 -5.41 -9.28
CA ALA A 146 19.90 -5.21 -10.10
C ALA A 146 19.64 -5.28 -11.61
N CYS A 147 18.68 -6.10 -12.06
CA CYS A 147 18.43 -6.31 -13.49
C CYS A 147 16.96 -6.21 -13.91
N ALA A 148 16.06 -5.88 -12.97
CA ALA A 148 14.62 -5.81 -13.14
C ALA A 148 13.99 -7.10 -13.71
N HIS A 149 14.59 -8.26 -13.41
CA HIS A 149 14.00 -9.57 -13.70
C HIS A 149 12.82 -9.83 -12.76
#